data_AF-A0A1A8FCW2-F1
#
_entry.id   AF-A0A1A8FCW2-F1
#
_cell.length_a   1.000
_cell.length_b   1.000
_cell.length_c   1.000
_cell.angle_alpha   90.00
_cell.angle_beta   90.00
_cell.angle_gamma   90.00
#
_symmetry.space_group_name_H-M   'P 1'
#
loop_
_entity.id
_entity.type
_entity.pdbx_description
1 polymer ?
#
loop_
_entity_poly.entity_id
_entity_poly.type
_entity_poly.pdbx_seq_one_letter_code
_entity_poly.pdbx_strand_id
1 'polypeptide(L)'
;GRNPDSSVFTNLQDVLEIEFPSPTSHEKSSFSIECGICYSYRLGTAIPDQVCNDPRCGQPFHQACLYEWLRVLPSSRKSFSLMFGECPYCSKVCVHTHTHTH
;
A
#
# COMPACT_ATOMS: atom_id res chain seq x y z
N GLY A 1 -0.07 -28.48 -5.94
CA GLY A 1 1.37 -28.65 -5.63
C GLY A 1 2.17 -28.02 -6.74
N ARG A 2 3.31 -27.37 -6.44
CA ARG A 2 4.09 -26.61 -7.45
C ARG A 2 4.55 -27.51 -8.61
N ASN A 3 4.25 -27.12 -9.84
CA ASN A 3 4.76 -27.75 -11.05
C ASN A 3 6.08 -27.06 -11.48
N PRO A 4 7.24 -27.74 -11.38
CA PRO A 4 8.54 -27.15 -11.71
C PRO A 4 8.72 -26.84 -13.21
N ASP A 5 7.95 -27.48 -14.09
CA ASP A 5 7.98 -27.24 -15.53
C ASP A 5 7.08 -26.07 -15.96
N SER A 6 6.30 -25.53 -15.01
CA SER A 6 5.37 -24.43 -15.23
C SER A 6 5.96 -23.10 -14.76
N SER A 7 5.57 -22.00 -15.42
CA SER A 7 6.01 -20.66 -15.04
C SER A 7 5.54 -20.29 -13.62
N VAL A 8 6.19 -19.32 -12.97
CA VAL A 8 5.73 -18.79 -11.67
C VAL A 8 4.32 -18.22 -11.79
N PHE A 9 4.01 -17.57 -12.91
CA PHE A 9 2.69 -17.01 -13.19
C PHE A 9 1.61 -18.09 -13.17
N THR A 10 1.79 -19.16 -13.94
CA THR A 10 0.85 -20.28 -14.02
C THR A 10 0.71 -21.00 -12.68
N ASN A 11 1.83 -21.28 -12.01
CA ASN A 11 1.80 -21.88 -10.68
C ASN A 11 1.01 -21.03 -9.67
N LEU A 12 1.12 -19.70 -9.74
CA LEU A 12 0.42 -18.81 -8.83
C LEU A 12 -1.08 -18.73 -9.15
N GLN A 13 -1.47 -18.75 -10.42
CA GLN A 13 -2.87 -18.87 -10.82
C GLN A 13 -3.49 -20.16 -10.32
N ASP A 14 -2.79 -21.29 -10.50
CA ASP A 14 -3.26 -22.61 -10.08
C ASP A 14 -3.43 -22.69 -8.55
N VAL A 15 -2.53 -22.07 -7.79
CA VAL A 15 -2.59 -22.05 -6.32
C VAL A 15 -3.68 -21.12 -5.80
N LEU A 16 -3.89 -19.97 -6.45
CA LEU A 16 -4.90 -18.99 -6.04
C LEU A 16 -6.29 -19.29 -6.61
N GLU A 17 -6.39 -20.23 -7.56
CA GLU A 17 -7.62 -20.58 -8.28
C GLU A 17 -8.28 -19.36 -8.98
N ILE A 18 -7.45 -18.47 -9.55
CA ILE A 18 -7.93 -17.27 -10.25
C ILE A 18 -7.28 -17.08 -11.62
N GLU A 19 -8.05 -16.50 -12.55
CA GLU A 19 -7.49 -15.92 -13.76
C GLU A 19 -6.95 -14.52 -13.48
N PHE A 20 -5.66 -14.29 -13.79
CA PHE A 20 -5.09 -12.95 -13.62
C PHE A 20 -5.63 -12.02 -14.72
N PRO A 21 -5.97 -10.77 -14.37
CA PRO A 21 -6.43 -9.80 -15.35
C PRO A 21 -5.33 -9.51 -16.39
N SER A 22 -5.73 -9.44 -17.66
CA SER A 22 -4.82 -9.12 -18.77
C SER A 22 -4.37 -7.64 -18.69
N PRO A 23 -3.09 -7.32 -18.95
CA PRO A 23 -2.58 -5.94 -18.88
C PRO A 23 -3.29 -4.93 -19.80
N THR A 24 -4.00 -5.42 -20.83
CA THR A 24 -4.59 -4.64 -21.92
C THR A 24 -6.00 -4.11 -21.66
N SER A 25 -6.69 -4.52 -20.58
CA SER A 25 -8.06 -4.05 -20.29
C SER A 25 -8.13 -2.81 -19.40
N HIS A 26 -6.99 -2.32 -18.89
CA HIS A 26 -6.96 -1.09 -18.11
C HIS A 26 -6.76 0.12 -19.03
N GLU A 27 -7.86 0.80 -19.33
CA GLU A 27 -7.82 2.23 -19.62
C GLU A 27 -6.92 2.88 -18.56
N LYS A 28 -5.83 3.52 -18.97
CA LYS A 28 -5.08 4.47 -18.13
C LYS A 28 -5.97 5.69 -17.89
N SER A 29 -7.11 5.47 -17.26
CA SER A 29 -7.77 6.48 -16.46
C SER A 29 -6.66 7.11 -15.64
N SER A 30 -6.52 8.42 -15.74
CA SER A 30 -5.66 9.26 -14.93
C SER A 30 -6.12 9.20 -13.47
N PHE A 31 -6.15 8.00 -12.89
CA PHE A 31 -6.32 7.79 -11.48
C PHE A 31 -5.15 8.51 -10.84
N SER A 32 -5.45 9.65 -10.24
CA SER A 32 -4.59 10.32 -9.29
C SER A 32 -4.42 9.40 -8.09
N ILE A 33 -3.63 8.33 -8.25
CA ILE A 33 -3.08 7.53 -7.15
C ILE A 33 -1.97 8.38 -6.52
N GLU A 34 -2.28 9.60 -6.16
CA GLU A 34 -1.35 10.51 -5.50
C GLU A 34 -1.36 10.21 -4.02
N CYS A 35 -0.20 10.36 -3.39
CA CYS A 35 -0.12 10.27 -1.95
C CYS A 35 -1.04 11.32 -1.31
N GLY A 36 -1.91 10.90 -0.40
CA GLY A 36 -2.86 11.79 0.30
C GLY A 36 -2.22 12.86 1.19
N ILE A 37 -0.88 12.88 1.33
CA ILE A 37 -0.15 13.86 2.15
C ILE A 37 0.65 14.83 1.28
N CYS A 38 1.40 14.34 0.29
CA CYS A 38 2.28 15.18 -0.53
C CYS A 38 1.73 15.46 -1.94
N TYR A 39 0.55 14.93 -2.28
CA TYR A 39 -0.12 15.11 -3.57
C TYR A 39 0.77 14.81 -4.78
N SER A 40 1.70 13.88 -4.60
CA SER A 40 2.61 13.42 -5.65
C SER A 40 2.49 11.92 -5.80
N TYR A 41 2.54 11.42 -7.04
CA TYR A 41 2.64 9.99 -7.30
C TYR A 41 4.03 9.45 -6.92
N ARG A 42 5.10 10.20 -7.20
CA ARG A 42 6.48 9.79 -6.92
C ARG A 42 7.11 10.64 -5.83
N LEU A 43 7.73 9.96 -4.87
CA LEU A 43 8.67 10.54 -3.91
C LEU A 43 10.00 9.80 -4.09
N GLY A 44 10.86 10.31 -4.98
CA GLY A 44 12.01 9.56 -5.48
C GLY A 44 11.55 8.32 -6.26
N THR A 45 11.98 7.14 -5.82
CA THR A 45 11.56 5.85 -6.38
C THR A 45 10.29 5.28 -5.73
N ALA A 46 9.83 5.86 -4.61
CA ALA A 46 8.65 5.39 -3.89
C ALA A 46 7.34 5.82 -4.57
N ILE A 47 6.33 4.96 -4.45
CA ILE A 47 4.94 5.17 -4.87
C ILE A 47 4.02 5.06 -3.64
N PRO A 48 2.78 5.58 -3.68
CA PRO A 48 1.90 5.54 -2.51
C PRO A 48 1.24 4.17 -2.39
N ASP A 49 1.98 3.22 -1.84
CA ASP A 49 1.59 1.82 -1.66
C ASP A 49 0.97 1.52 -0.28
N GLN A 50 1.01 2.47 0.65
CA GLN A 50 0.36 2.34 1.96
C GLN A 50 -1.09 2.80 1.84
N VAL A 51 -2.01 1.84 1.69
CA VAL A 51 -3.44 2.11 1.51
C VAL A 51 -4.18 1.98 2.84
N CYS A 52 -5.06 2.93 3.15
CA CYS A 52 -5.92 2.81 4.33
C CYS A 52 -6.83 1.58 4.25
N ASN A 53 -6.88 0.80 5.33
CA ASN A 53 -7.65 -0.45 5.40
C ASN A 53 -9.18 -0.28 5.53
N ASP A 54 -9.71 0.93 5.81
CA ASP A 54 -11.17 1.13 5.78
C ASP A 54 -11.63 1.11 4.31
N PRO A 55 -12.52 0.16 3.91
CA PRO A 55 -12.94 0.01 2.51
C PRO A 55 -13.64 1.25 1.92
N ARG A 56 -14.14 2.15 2.79
CA ARG A 56 -14.78 3.40 2.38
C ARG A 56 -13.78 4.56 2.25
N CYS A 57 -12.53 4.36 2.67
CA CYS A 57 -11.47 5.35 2.60
C CYS A 57 -10.50 5.01 1.47
N GLY A 58 -9.75 3.91 1.58
CA GLY A 58 -8.80 3.48 0.55
C GLY A 58 -7.73 4.51 0.16
N GLN A 59 -7.49 5.55 0.97
CA GLN A 59 -6.54 6.61 0.62
C GLN A 59 -5.11 6.04 0.57
N PRO A 60 -4.36 6.24 -0.52
CA PRO A 60 -2.98 5.79 -0.65
C PRO A 60 -1.99 6.84 -0.12
N PHE A 61 -0.90 6.38 0.48
CA PHE A 61 0.18 7.21 1.01
C PHE A 61 1.55 6.60 0.71
N HIS A 62 2.58 7.43 0.54
CA HIS A 62 3.97 6.95 0.62
C HIS A 62 4.26 6.51 2.05
N GLN A 63 5.05 5.44 2.21
CA GLN A 63 5.49 4.97 3.53
C GLN A 63 6.16 6.10 4.35
N ALA A 64 7.05 6.87 3.72
CA ALA A 64 7.74 7.97 4.39
C ALA A 64 6.78 9.09 4.83
N CYS A 65 5.87 9.53 3.95
CA CYS A 65 4.90 10.57 4.28
C CYS A 65 4.02 10.18 5.46
N LEU A 66 3.51 8.94 5.45
CA LEU A 66 2.63 8.46 6.50
C LEU A 66 3.37 8.27 7.83
N TYR A 67 4.61 7.78 7.79
CA TYR A 67 5.47 7.68 8.98
C TYR A 67 5.75 9.05 9.61
N GLU A 68 6.14 10.03 8.79
CA GLU A 68 6.42 11.39 9.25
C GLU A 68 5.19 12.07 9.86
N TRP A 69 4.00 11.80 9.31
CA TRP A 69 2.74 12.25 9.87
C TRP A 69 2.43 11.60 11.23
N LEU A 70 2.46 10.28 11.30
CA LEU A 70 2.05 9.53 12.49
C LEU A 70 3.04 9.70 13.65
N ARG A 71 4.35 9.80 13.38
CA ARG A 71 5.37 9.89 14.46
C ARG A 71 5.22 11.15 15.33
N VAL A 72 4.56 12.20 14.84
CA VAL A 72 4.37 13.45 15.58
C VAL A 72 3.04 13.49 16.36
N LEU A 73 2.18 12.47 16.22
CA LEU A 73 0.91 12.41 16.92
C LEU A 73 1.06 11.79 18.32
N PRO A 74 0.53 12.42 19.38
CA PRO A 74 0.57 11.85 20.74
C PRO A 74 -0.20 10.53 20.90
N SER A 75 -1.21 10.31 20.05
CA SER A 75 -2.02 9.09 20.03
C SER A 75 -1.29 7.91 19.37
N SER A 76 -0.24 8.18 18.59
CA SER A 76 0.49 7.13 17.91
C SER A 76 1.35 6.31 18.86
N ARG A 77 1.52 5.03 18.52
CA ARG A 77 2.36 4.08 19.25
C ARG A 77 3.29 3.39 18.27
N LYS A 78 4.53 3.13 18.67
CA LYS A 78 5.50 2.35 17.91
C LYS A 78 5.80 1.06 18.64
N SER A 79 5.82 -0.05 17.91
CA SER A 79 6.28 -1.35 18.39
C SER A 79 7.16 -1.96 17.31
N PHE A 80 8.48 -2.05 17.56
CA PHE A 80 9.46 -2.49 16.56
C PHE A 80 9.33 -1.71 15.23
N SER A 81 9.03 -2.41 14.14
CA SER A 81 8.76 -1.86 12.80
C SER A 81 7.29 -1.51 12.57
N LEU A 82 6.41 -1.70 13.55
CA LEU A 82 4.99 -1.36 13.46
C LEU A 82 4.71 -0.01 14.09
N MET A 83 3.86 0.77 13.41
CA MET A 83 3.33 2.03 13.88
C MET A 83 1.81 1.96 13.89
N PHE A 84 1.24 2.30 15.04
CA PHE A 84 -0.20 2.35 15.28
C PHE A 84 -0.62 3.81 15.35
N GLY A 85 -1.70 4.15 14.67
CA GLY A 85 -2.27 5.50 14.70
C GLY A 85 -3.56 5.58 13.90
N GLU A 86 -3.97 6.79 13.56
CA GLU A 86 -5.22 7.05 12.84
C GLU A 86 -4.94 7.51 11.41
N CYS A 87 -5.76 7.07 10.46
CA CYS A 87 -5.70 7.55 9.08
C CYS A 87 -5.96 9.07 9.03
N PRO A 88 -5.13 9.86 8.31
CA PRO A 88 -5.33 11.30 8.18
C PRO A 88 -6.67 11.72 7.54
N TYR A 89 -7.33 10.80 6.84
CA TYR A 89 -8.56 11.07 6.07
C TYR A 89 -9.83 10.61 6.78
N CYS A 90 -9.85 9.39 7.33
CA CYS A 90 -11.06 8.80 7.93
C CYS A 90 -10.99 8.63 9.44
N SER A 91 -9.86 8.98 10.07
CA SER A 91 -9.60 8.85 11.51
C SER A 91 -9.79 7.43 12.07
N LYS A 92 -9.81 6.40 11.22
CA LYS A 92 -9.85 5.00 11.66
C LYS A 92 -8.46 4.53 12.05
N VAL A 93 -8.43 3.66 13.07
CA VAL A 93 -7.20 3.01 13.53
C VAL A 93 -6.59 2.19 12.39
N CYS A 94 -5.32 2.42 12.13
CA CYS A 94 -4.55 1.73 11.11
C CYS A 94 -3.21 1.27 11.71
N VAL A 95 -2.75 0.10 11.28
CA VAL A 95 -1.44 -0.47 11.63
C VAL A 95 -0.58 -0.44 10.39
N HIS A 96 0.61 0.16 10.48
CA HIS A 96 1.51 0.31 9.36
C HIS A 96 2.88 -0.27 9.67
N THR A 97 3.44 -1.04 8.74
CA THR A 97 4.83 -1.51 8.79
C THR A 97 5.74 -0.44 8.21
N HIS A 98 6.65 0.09 9.00
CA HIS A 98 7.75 0.92 8.53
C HIS A 98 8.95 0.03 8.23
N THR A 99 9.22 -0.20 6.94
CA THR A 99 10.49 -0.78 6.51
C THR A 99 11.52 0.34 6.46
N HIS A 100 12.58 0.27 7.28
CA HIS A 100 13.71 1.20 7.12
C HIS A 100 14.34 0.91 5.75
N THR A 101 14.02 1.74 4.77
CA THR A 101 14.78 1.81 3.52
C THR A 101 15.98 2.71 3.83
N HIS A 102 17.18 2.11 3.76
CA HIS A 102 18.44 2.73 4.13
C HIS A 102 19.12 3.33 2.89
#